data_AF-A0A8C3R5U7-F1
#
_entry.id   AF-A0A8C3R5U7-F1
#
_cell.length_a   1.000
_cell.length_b   1.000
_cell.length_c   1.000
_cell.angle_alpha   90.00
_cell.angle_beta   90.00
_cell.angle_gamma   90.00
#
_symmetry.space_group_name_H-M   'P 1'
#
loop_
_entity.id
_entity.type
_entity.pdbx_description
1 polymer ?
#
loop_
_entity_poly.entity_id
_entity_poly.type
_entity_poly.pdbx_seq_one_letter_code
_entity_poly.pdbx_strand_id
1 'polypeptide(L)'
;MNGSAIENFSCVIYNIFLMNCTWQAGRDAPADTQYFLYWQKSIEDNQMECELYIKDENCRNVGCIFQNVSIGTEKAYFLVNGSSKDSLIQSYDEYIDLYKIEKLMPPSNITVNCDEIKNDCIIQWQQPQISHSNKDMCFKYEINIKYKDNPKGKPIYTSIQEGGNSKIFLKSNTRKKYVLKMRAAGSACLVNPAWGEWSAPVEFGNEEIISSSVWTLLGVAVVTLLMAIITFFFCKRTGCWKATFPQIPGPKSAFFTVADTNPELMDGKIQSMTSENEEIILVADTVG
;
A
#
# COMPACT_ATOMS: atom_id res chain seq x y z
N MET A 1 -44.58 -34.71 -3.18
CA MET A 1 -44.30 -35.38 -1.90
C MET A 1 -43.71 -34.36 -0.94
N ASN A 2 -44.17 -34.27 0.31
CA ASN A 2 -43.59 -33.31 1.27
C ASN A 2 -42.11 -33.63 1.50
N GLY A 3 -41.25 -32.61 1.57
CA GLY A 3 -39.80 -32.79 1.76
C GLY A 3 -39.00 -33.19 0.51
N SER A 4 -39.65 -33.30 -0.65
CA SER A 4 -38.97 -33.60 -1.93
C SER A 4 -38.47 -32.36 -2.69
N ALA A 5 -38.96 -31.17 -2.32
CA ALA A 5 -38.46 -29.90 -2.84
C ALA A 5 -37.00 -29.67 -2.42
N ILE A 6 -36.28 -28.91 -3.23
CA ILE A 6 -34.90 -28.55 -2.93
C ILE A 6 -34.79 -27.77 -1.61
N GLU A 7 -33.63 -27.85 -0.97
CA GLU A 7 -33.30 -27.10 0.24
C GLU A 7 -32.09 -26.18 -0.02
N ASN A 8 -31.92 -25.13 0.79
CA ASN A 8 -30.76 -24.22 0.74
C ASN A 8 -30.49 -23.61 -0.65
N PHE A 9 -31.56 -23.16 -1.33
CA PHE A 9 -31.41 -22.41 -2.58
C PHE A 9 -30.68 -21.09 -2.32
N SER A 10 -29.65 -20.82 -3.13
CA SER A 10 -28.90 -19.57 -3.06
C SER A 10 -28.30 -19.23 -4.41
N CYS A 11 -28.35 -17.95 -4.78
CA CYS A 11 -27.74 -17.43 -6.00
C CYS A 11 -26.76 -16.31 -5.68
N VAL A 12 -25.73 -16.16 -6.51
CA VAL A 12 -24.77 -15.05 -6.46
C VAL A 12 -24.47 -14.58 -7.88
N ILE A 13 -24.58 -13.27 -8.11
CA ILE A 13 -24.12 -12.62 -9.35
C ILE A 13 -22.67 -12.17 -9.15
N TYR A 14 -21.80 -12.47 -10.10
CA TYR A 14 -20.38 -12.11 -10.05
C TYR A 14 -19.87 -11.81 -11.47
N ASN A 15 -18.71 -11.15 -11.56
CA ASN A 15 -18.12 -10.75 -12.84
C ASN A 15 -19.12 -10.02 -13.76
N ILE A 16 -19.95 -9.14 -13.18
CA ILE A 16 -20.93 -8.26 -13.85
C ILE A 16 -22.18 -8.97 -14.39
N PHE A 17 -22.07 -10.15 -15.01
CA PHE A 17 -23.17 -10.78 -15.75
C PHE A 17 -23.29 -12.29 -15.58
N LEU A 18 -22.48 -12.92 -14.72
CA LEU A 18 -22.59 -14.35 -14.43
C LEU A 18 -23.40 -14.54 -13.15
N MET A 19 -24.33 -15.49 -13.16
CA MET A 19 -25.09 -15.87 -11.97
C MET A 19 -24.92 -17.36 -11.69
N ASN A 20 -24.45 -17.69 -10.49
CA ASN A 20 -24.35 -19.06 -10.02
C ASN A 20 -25.40 -19.29 -8.94
N CYS A 21 -26.28 -20.24 -9.18
CA CYS A 21 -27.28 -20.71 -8.23
C CYS A 21 -26.95 -22.14 -7.79
N THR A 22 -27.15 -22.44 -6.52
CA THR A 22 -26.91 -23.76 -5.93
C THR A 22 -28.06 -24.15 -5.01
N TRP A 23 -28.27 -25.45 -4.86
CA TRP A 23 -29.25 -26.01 -3.94
C TRP A 23 -28.85 -27.41 -3.51
N GLN A 24 -29.53 -27.92 -2.49
CA GLN A 24 -29.44 -29.31 -2.05
C GLN A 24 -30.70 -30.05 -2.46
N ALA A 25 -30.56 -31.34 -2.77
CA ALA A 25 -31.71 -32.19 -3.02
C ALA A 25 -32.58 -32.27 -1.76
N GLY A 26 -33.90 -32.37 -1.96
CA GLY A 26 -34.84 -32.55 -0.86
C GLY A 26 -34.53 -33.82 -0.07
N ARG A 27 -34.67 -33.76 1.26
CA ARG A 27 -34.35 -34.88 2.16
C ARG A 27 -35.13 -36.14 1.83
N ASP A 28 -36.37 -35.98 1.37
CA ASP A 28 -37.24 -37.09 0.99
C ASP A 28 -37.21 -37.35 -0.52
N ALA A 29 -36.44 -36.61 -1.31
CA ALA A 29 -36.43 -36.77 -2.76
C ALA A 29 -35.91 -38.15 -3.20
N PRO A 30 -36.63 -38.87 -4.07
CA PRO A 30 -36.19 -40.15 -4.64
C PRO A 30 -34.81 -40.07 -5.31
N ALA A 31 -34.12 -41.21 -5.37
CA ALA A 31 -32.76 -41.26 -5.87
C ALA A 31 -32.62 -40.96 -7.37
N ASP A 32 -33.70 -41.11 -8.13
CA ASP A 32 -33.77 -40.83 -9.57
C ASP A 32 -34.24 -39.39 -9.87
N THR A 33 -34.42 -38.55 -8.83
CA THR A 33 -34.89 -37.18 -9.00
C THR A 33 -33.90 -36.35 -9.80
N GLN A 34 -34.40 -35.67 -10.84
CA GLN A 34 -33.67 -34.66 -11.60
C GLN A 34 -34.34 -33.30 -11.44
N TYR A 35 -33.55 -32.26 -11.16
CA TYR A 35 -34.05 -30.89 -10.95
C TYR A 35 -33.81 -30.00 -12.17
N PHE A 36 -34.70 -29.02 -12.36
CA PHE A 36 -34.62 -28.07 -13.46
C PHE A 36 -34.88 -26.67 -12.93
N LEU A 37 -33.94 -25.76 -13.16
CA LEU A 37 -34.05 -24.37 -12.73
C LEU A 37 -34.49 -23.48 -13.88
N TYR A 38 -35.48 -22.66 -13.59
CA TYR A 38 -35.98 -21.61 -14.46
C TYR A 38 -35.95 -20.28 -13.71
N TRP A 39 -35.69 -19.20 -14.43
CA TRP A 39 -35.79 -17.86 -13.87
C TRP A 39 -36.42 -16.86 -14.84
N GLN A 40 -37.01 -15.81 -14.29
CA GLN A 40 -37.65 -14.73 -15.02
C GLN A 40 -37.19 -13.42 -14.40
N LYS A 41 -36.67 -12.50 -15.21
CA LYS A 41 -36.12 -11.23 -14.71
C LYS A 41 -37.22 -10.27 -14.20
N SER A 42 -38.35 -10.24 -14.88
CA SER A 42 -39.53 -9.43 -14.56
C SER A 42 -40.80 -10.20 -14.92
N ILE A 43 -41.99 -9.77 -14.47
CA ILE A 43 -43.26 -10.46 -14.79
C ILE A 43 -43.53 -10.46 -16.31
N GLU A 44 -43.02 -9.46 -17.03
CA GLU A 44 -43.21 -9.28 -18.48
C GLU A 44 -42.22 -10.09 -19.33
N ASP A 45 -41.08 -10.49 -18.76
CA ASP A 45 -40.02 -11.20 -19.47
C ASP A 45 -40.37 -12.69 -19.66
N ASN A 46 -39.75 -13.36 -20.64
CA ASN A 46 -39.92 -14.80 -20.77
C ASN A 46 -39.13 -15.56 -19.69
N GLN A 47 -39.68 -16.69 -19.25
CA GLN A 47 -38.96 -17.62 -18.40
C GLN A 47 -37.79 -18.25 -19.17
N MET A 48 -36.60 -18.25 -18.56
CA MET A 48 -35.37 -18.82 -19.10
C MET A 48 -34.95 -20.04 -18.29
N GLU A 49 -34.71 -21.16 -18.97
CA GLU A 49 -34.12 -22.35 -18.36
C GLU A 49 -32.62 -22.17 -18.13
N CYS A 50 -32.09 -22.86 -17.12
CA CYS A 50 -30.67 -23.00 -16.88
C CYS A 50 -29.86 -23.35 -18.14
N GLU A 51 -28.80 -22.58 -18.39
CA GLU A 51 -27.91 -22.80 -19.53
C GLU A 51 -26.85 -23.88 -19.24
N LEU A 52 -26.30 -23.88 -18.01
CA LEU A 52 -25.22 -24.77 -17.59
C LEU A 52 -25.48 -25.33 -16.20
N TYR A 53 -26.01 -26.55 -16.15
CA TYR A 53 -26.24 -27.24 -14.89
C TYR A 53 -24.93 -27.72 -14.23
N ILE A 54 -24.85 -27.53 -12.92
CA ILE A 54 -23.84 -28.13 -12.04
C ILE A 54 -24.44 -29.43 -11.51
N LYS A 55 -23.69 -30.52 -11.65
CA LYS A 55 -24.15 -31.87 -11.27
C LYS A 55 -23.38 -32.42 -10.08
N ASP A 56 -24.07 -33.19 -9.26
CA ASP A 56 -23.45 -33.99 -8.20
C ASP A 56 -22.89 -35.32 -8.74
N GLU A 57 -22.36 -36.15 -7.85
CA GLU A 57 -21.81 -37.48 -8.16
C GLU A 57 -22.84 -38.44 -8.77
N ASN A 58 -24.13 -38.21 -8.51
CA ASN A 58 -25.25 -38.99 -9.04
C ASN A 58 -25.82 -38.42 -10.33
N CYS A 59 -25.13 -37.46 -10.97
CA CYS A 59 -25.57 -36.75 -12.16
C CYS A 59 -26.89 -35.96 -11.98
N ARG A 60 -27.28 -35.65 -10.74
CA ARG A 60 -28.42 -34.78 -10.43
C ARG A 60 -27.98 -33.33 -10.50
N ASN A 61 -28.83 -32.49 -11.05
CA ASN A 61 -28.64 -31.05 -11.10
C ASN A 61 -28.79 -30.47 -9.68
N VAL A 62 -27.72 -29.89 -9.17
CA VAL A 62 -27.63 -29.27 -7.83
C VAL A 62 -27.21 -27.79 -7.90
N GLY A 63 -27.09 -27.27 -9.11
CA GLY A 63 -26.78 -25.88 -9.35
C GLY A 63 -26.92 -25.52 -10.82
N CYS A 64 -26.77 -24.24 -11.09
CA CYS A 64 -26.88 -23.67 -12.42
C CYS A 64 -25.96 -22.46 -12.56
N ILE A 65 -25.42 -22.28 -13.76
CA ILE A 65 -24.75 -21.05 -14.18
C ILE A 65 -25.54 -20.45 -15.34
N PHE A 66 -25.96 -19.19 -15.17
CA PHE A 66 -26.51 -18.36 -16.23
C PHE A 66 -25.46 -17.36 -16.72
N GLN A 67 -25.43 -17.14 -18.03
CA GLN A 67 -24.64 -16.13 -18.67
C GLN A 67 -25.52 -14.92 -19.02
N ASN A 68 -24.89 -13.74 -19.17
CA ASN A 68 -25.57 -12.52 -19.63
C ASN A 68 -26.74 -12.05 -18.74
N VAL A 69 -26.66 -12.27 -17.43
CA VAL A 69 -27.65 -11.76 -16.49
C VAL A 69 -27.54 -10.23 -16.38
N SER A 70 -28.68 -9.57 -16.40
CA SER A 70 -28.78 -8.13 -16.18
C SER A 70 -29.70 -7.82 -15.00
N ILE A 71 -29.24 -6.95 -14.12
CA ILE A 71 -29.99 -6.53 -12.93
C ILE A 71 -31.06 -5.52 -13.34
N GLY A 72 -32.32 -5.86 -13.08
CA GLY A 72 -33.48 -4.98 -13.25
C GLY A 72 -33.91 -4.31 -11.95
N THR A 73 -34.95 -3.48 -12.03
CA THR A 73 -35.57 -2.84 -10.86
C THR A 73 -36.57 -3.72 -10.13
N GLU A 74 -37.12 -4.73 -10.83
CA GLU A 74 -38.08 -5.68 -10.29
C GLU A 74 -37.39 -6.89 -9.65
N LYS A 75 -38.16 -7.63 -8.83
CA LYS A 75 -37.71 -8.92 -8.30
C LYS A 75 -37.76 -9.96 -9.39
N ALA A 76 -36.65 -10.69 -9.54
CA ALA A 76 -36.61 -11.86 -10.40
C ALA A 76 -37.31 -13.03 -9.72
N TYR A 77 -38.07 -13.81 -10.49
CA TYR A 77 -38.72 -15.03 -10.06
C TYR A 77 -37.83 -16.24 -10.40
N PHE A 78 -37.64 -17.13 -9.44
CA PHE A 78 -36.90 -18.39 -9.61
C PHE A 78 -37.84 -19.56 -9.31
N LEU A 79 -37.78 -20.59 -10.15
CA LEU A 79 -38.56 -21.82 -10.02
C LEU A 79 -37.66 -23.02 -10.24
N VAL A 80 -37.60 -23.92 -9.27
CA VAL A 80 -36.95 -25.23 -9.39
C VAL A 80 -38.00 -26.32 -9.38
N ASN A 81 -38.13 -26.99 -10.52
CA ASN A 81 -38.96 -28.17 -10.69
C ASN A 81 -38.15 -29.45 -10.50
N GLY A 82 -38.82 -30.56 -10.21
CA GLY A 82 -38.22 -31.88 -10.14
C GLY A 82 -39.00 -32.92 -10.92
N SER A 83 -38.29 -33.89 -11.49
CA SER A 83 -38.86 -35.05 -12.18
C SER A 83 -38.29 -36.33 -11.60
N SER A 84 -39.15 -37.33 -11.38
CA SER A 84 -38.82 -38.69 -10.97
C SER A 84 -39.81 -39.63 -11.66
N LYS A 85 -39.44 -40.91 -11.84
CA LYS A 85 -40.26 -41.89 -12.58
C LYS A 85 -41.62 -42.14 -11.95
N ASP A 86 -41.63 -42.29 -10.62
CA ASP A 86 -42.78 -42.81 -9.89
C ASP A 86 -43.33 -41.81 -8.86
N SER A 87 -42.74 -40.63 -8.74
CA SER A 87 -43.05 -39.66 -7.68
C SER A 87 -43.14 -38.24 -8.20
N LEU A 88 -44.22 -37.54 -7.80
CA LEU A 88 -44.36 -36.11 -8.01
C LEU A 88 -43.47 -35.34 -7.03
N ILE A 89 -42.46 -34.65 -7.56
CA ILE A 89 -41.53 -33.83 -6.81
C ILE A 89 -42.14 -32.45 -6.58
N GLN A 90 -42.06 -31.99 -5.34
CA GLN A 90 -42.53 -30.65 -4.98
C GLN A 90 -41.60 -29.59 -5.57
N SER A 91 -42.17 -28.57 -6.21
CA SER A 91 -41.42 -27.43 -6.73
C SER A 91 -41.00 -26.49 -5.59
N TYR A 92 -39.91 -25.75 -5.82
CA TYR A 92 -39.48 -24.64 -4.99
C TYR A 92 -39.50 -23.36 -5.81
N ASP A 93 -39.96 -22.25 -5.24
CA ASP A 93 -39.92 -20.96 -5.88
C ASP A 93 -39.61 -19.80 -4.92
N GLU A 94 -38.99 -18.75 -5.45
CA GLU A 94 -38.59 -17.57 -4.68
C GLU A 94 -38.53 -16.30 -5.56
N TYR A 95 -38.82 -15.15 -4.97
CA TYR A 95 -38.61 -13.83 -5.58
C TYR A 95 -37.40 -13.13 -4.96
N ILE A 96 -36.38 -12.83 -5.78
CA ILE A 96 -35.11 -12.26 -5.32
C ILE A 96 -34.85 -10.91 -5.98
N ASP A 97 -34.47 -9.92 -5.17
CA ASP A 97 -33.89 -8.66 -5.65
C ASP A 97 -32.46 -8.92 -6.15
N LEU A 98 -32.22 -8.94 -7.46
CA LEU A 98 -30.92 -9.34 -8.02
C LEU A 98 -29.74 -8.51 -7.51
N TYR A 99 -29.93 -7.22 -7.25
CA TYR A 99 -28.87 -6.37 -6.71
C TYR A 99 -28.41 -6.77 -5.30
N LYS A 100 -29.23 -7.49 -4.53
CA LYS A 100 -28.85 -7.96 -3.18
C LYS A 100 -27.93 -9.18 -3.22
N ILE A 101 -27.96 -9.92 -4.33
CA ILE A 101 -27.12 -11.12 -4.53
C ILE A 101 -25.91 -10.85 -5.43
N GLU A 102 -25.71 -9.61 -5.87
CA GLU A 102 -24.52 -9.21 -6.63
C GLU A 102 -23.31 -9.05 -5.71
N LYS A 103 -22.23 -9.77 -6.04
CA LYS A 103 -20.93 -9.60 -5.41
C LYS A 103 -20.17 -8.48 -6.11
N LEU A 104 -20.05 -7.34 -5.42
CA LEU A 104 -19.31 -6.19 -5.92
C LEU A 104 -17.80 -6.49 -6.02
N MET A 105 -17.23 -6.11 -7.15
CA MET A 105 -15.78 -6.07 -7.34
C MET A 105 -15.18 -4.90 -6.53
N PRO A 106 -13.90 -5.00 -6.12
CA PRO A 106 -13.21 -3.86 -5.55
C PRO A 106 -13.11 -2.69 -6.57
N PRO A 107 -12.89 -1.45 -6.10
CA PRO A 107 -12.58 -0.31 -6.97
C PRO A 107 -11.39 -0.60 -7.89
N SER A 108 -11.45 -0.10 -9.12
CA SER A 108 -10.38 -0.24 -10.11
C SER A 108 -9.51 1.02 -10.17
N ASN A 109 -8.34 0.91 -10.83
CA ASN A 109 -7.42 2.03 -11.07
C ASN A 109 -7.11 2.86 -9.82
N ILE A 110 -6.82 2.17 -8.71
CA ILE A 110 -6.43 2.82 -7.45
C ILE A 110 -5.01 3.35 -7.62
N THR A 111 -4.86 4.68 -7.58
CA THR A 111 -3.58 5.39 -7.67
C THR A 111 -3.35 6.23 -6.43
N VAL A 112 -2.08 6.44 -6.10
CA VAL A 112 -1.68 7.28 -4.97
C VAL A 112 -0.58 8.23 -5.46
N ASN A 113 -0.83 9.53 -5.41
CA ASN A 113 0.14 10.56 -5.76
C ASN A 113 0.45 11.42 -4.54
N CYS A 114 1.72 11.49 -4.13
CA CYS A 114 2.13 12.18 -2.91
C CYS A 114 2.90 13.46 -3.23
N ASP A 115 2.58 14.54 -2.52
CA ASP A 115 3.38 15.77 -2.47
C ASP A 115 4.39 15.63 -1.32
N GLU A 116 5.68 15.62 -1.66
CA GLU A 116 6.75 15.47 -0.67
C GLU A 116 6.96 16.74 0.18
N ILE A 117 6.46 17.90 -0.25
CA ILE A 117 6.56 19.15 0.51
C ILE A 117 5.45 19.20 1.55
N LYS A 118 4.21 18.87 1.15
CA LYS A 118 3.03 18.94 2.03
C LYS A 118 2.81 17.69 2.87
N ASN A 119 3.52 16.60 2.57
CA ASN A 119 3.33 15.27 3.16
C ASN A 119 1.90 14.73 3.01
N ASP A 120 1.14 15.23 2.04
CA ASP A 120 -0.17 14.71 1.69
C ASP A 120 -0.06 13.78 0.48
N CYS A 121 -0.98 12.82 0.42
CA CYS A 121 -1.13 11.91 -0.70
C CYS A 121 -2.59 11.96 -1.16
N ILE A 122 -2.77 12.20 -2.45
CA ILE A 122 -4.07 12.11 -3.11
C ILE A 122 -4.23 10.67 -3.59
N ILE A 123 -5.18 9.97 -2.98
CA ILE A 123 -5.61 8.65 -3.39
C ILE A 123 -6.76 8.86 -4.38
N GLN A 124 -6.70 8.26 -5.56
CA GLN A 124 -7.76 8.29 -6.56
C GLN A 124 -8.14 6.88 -6.96
N TRP A 125 -9.39 6.67 -7.35
CA TRP A 125 -9.88 5.37 -7.79
C TRP A 125 -11.02 5.54 -8.78
N GLN A 126 -11.37 4.46 -9.46
CA GLN A 126 -12.60 4.35 -10.25
C GLN A 126 -13.58 3.42 -9.55
N GLN A 127 -14.87 3.74 -9.65
CA GLN A 127 -15.92 2.90 -9.10
C GLN A 127 -15.89 1.47 -9.67
N PRO A 128 -16.38 0.47 -8.92
CA PRO A 128 -16.61 -0.86 -9.46
C PRO A 128 -17.48 -0.80 -10.71
N GLN A 129 -17.12 -1.59 -11.71
CA GLN A 129 -17.95 -1.75 -12.91
C GLN A 129 -19.13 -2.68 -12.59
N ILE A 130 -20.35 -2.19 -12.78
CA ILE A 130 -21.59 -2.95 -12.64
C ILE A 130 -22.51 -2.64 -13.82
N SER A 131 -23.48 -3.52 -14.10
CA SER A 131 -24.32 -3.42 -15.30
C SER A 131 -25.43 -2.36 -15.22
N HIS A 132 -25.77 -1.90 -14.01
CA HIS A 132 -27.03 -1.19 -13.74
C HIS A 132 -26.85 0.20 -13.10
N SER A 133 -25.60 0.64 -12.86
CA SER A 133 -25.30 2.01 -12.46
C SER A 133 -23.89 2.41 -12.86
N ASN A 134 -23.71 3.69 -13.15
CA ASN A 134 -22.43 4.31 -13.51
C ASN A 134 -22.13 5.56 -12.69
N LYS A 135 -22.80 5.77 -11.55
CA LYS A 135 -22.67 7.00 -10.76
C LYS A 135 -21.91 6.74 -9.46
N ASP A 136 -20.85 7.52 -9.22
CA ASP A 136 -19.99 7.37 -8.04
C ASP A 136 -20.78 7.49 -6.72
N MET A 137 -21.83 8.31 -6.68
CA MET A 137 -22.69 8.50 -5.50
C MET A 137 -23.46 7.25 -5.07
N CYS A 138 -23.53 6.22 -5.91
CA CYS A 138 -24.19 4.96 -5.57
C CYS A 138 -23.33 4.03 -4.71
N PHE A 139 -22.05 4.38 -4.55
CA PHE A 139 -21.06 3.58 -3.83
C PHE A 139 -20.56 4.30 -2.59
N LYS A 140 -20.12 3.50 -1.64
CA LYS A 140 -19.26 3.91 -0.53
C LYS A 140 -18.02 3.04 -0.49
N TYR A 141 -16.95 3.64 0.00
CA TYR A 141 -15.62 3.05 -0.04
C TYR A 141 -15.06 2.95 1.36
N GLU A 142 -14.44 1.81 1.67
CA GLU A 142 -13.60 1.65 2.86
C GLU A 142 -12.15 1.62 2.43
N ILE A 143 -11.37 2.55 2.97
CA ILE A 143 -9.94 2.70 2.69
C ILE A 143 -9.18 2.23 3.93
N ASN A 144 -8.26 1.28 3.74
CA ASN A 144 -7.41 0.76 4.78
C ASN A 144 -5.94 1.00 4.44
N ILE A 145 -5.20 1.66 5.32
CA ILE A 145 -3.77 1.89 5.11
C ILE A 145 -2.98 1.34 6.31
N LYS A 146 -1.90 0.62 6.01
CA LYS A 146 -0.95 0.06 6.97
C LYS A 146 0.47 0.42 6.58
N TYR A 147 1.41 0.33 7.52
CA TYR A 147 2.82 0.27 7.16
C TYR A 147 3.16 -1.09 6.54
N LYS A 148 4.03 -1.08 5.53
CA LYS A 148 4.45 -2.29 4.83
C LYS A 148 5.22 -3.27 5.73
N ASP A 149 6.01 -2.75 6.67
CA ASP A 149 6.79 -3.54 7.63
C ASP A 149 5.95 -4.15 8.76
N ASN A 150 4.67 -3.79 8.88
CA ASN A 150 3.76 -4.34 9.87
C ASN A 150 2.40 -4.79 9.26
N PRO A 151 2.40 -5.81 8.39
CA PRO A 151 1.19 -6.23 7.67
C PRO A 151 0.12 -6.83 8.59
N LYS A 152 0.55 -7.50 9.68
CA LYS A 152 -0.33 -8.07 10.71
C LYS A 152 -0.82 -7.04 11.73
N GLY A 153 -0.24 -5.84 11.73
CA GLY A 153 -0.63 -4.75 12.60
C GLY A 153 -2.03 -4.22 12.30
N LYS A 154 -2.57 -3.45 13.25
CA LYS A 154 -3.79 -2.68 13.03
C LYS A 154 -3.56 -1.62 11.94
N PRO A 155 -4.61 -1.26 11.18
CA PRO A 155 -4.56 -0.12 10.27
C PRO A 155 -4.14 1.14 11.02
N ILE A 156 -3.27 1.94 10.40
CA ILE A 156 -2.92 3.27 10.91
C ILE A 156 -3.94 4.32 10.46
N TYR A 157 -4.69 4.00 9.40
CA TYR A 157 -5.74 4.83 8.85
C TYR A 157 -6.87 3.95 8.34
N THR A 158 -8.09 4.32 8.69
CA THR A 158 -9.30 3.73 8.16
C THR A 158 -10.30 4.85 7.94
N SER A 159 -10.88 4.91 6.74
CA SER A 159 -11.92 5.88 6.42
C SER A 159 -13.01 5.19 5.62
N ILE A 160 -14.26 5.47 5.98
CA ILE A 160 -15.42 5.20 5.14
C ILE A 160 -15.77 6.52 4.45
N GLN A 161 -15.98 6.47 3.13
CA GLN A 161 -16.37 7.63 2.33
C GLN A 161 -17.59 7.29 1.50
N GLU A 162 -18.62 8.12 1.58
CA GLU A 162 -19.79 8.07 0.71
C GLU A 162 -19.48 8.79 -0.60
N GLY A 163 -19.58 8.08 -1.72
CA GLY A 163 -19.35 8.59 -3.06
C GLY A 163 -17.95 9.16 -3.33
N GLY A 164 -17.83 9.83 -4.48
CA GLY A 164 -16.59 10.42 -4.96
C GLY A 164 -15.55 9.39 -5.42
N ASN A 165 -14.41 9.91 -5.87
CA ASN A 165 -13.35 9.14 -6.53
C ASN A 165 -11.94 9.51 -6.03
N SER A 166 -11.86 10.31 -4.97
CA SER A 166 -10.60 10.75 -4.39
C SER A 166 -10.67 10.98 -2.88
N LYS A 167 -9.52 10.84 -2.21
CA LYS A 167 -9.32 11.09 -0.78
C LYS A 167 -7.92 11.62 -0.54
N ILE A 168 -7.79 12.61 0.35
CA ILE A 168 -6.50 13.06 0.87
C ILE A 168 -6.12 12.24 2.09
N PHE A 169 -4.91 11.68 2.09
CA PHE A 169 -4.28 11.01 3.21
C PHE A 169 -3.03 11.79 3.64
N LEU A 170 -2.91 12.11 4.93
CA LEU A 170 -1.74 12.77 5.49
C LEU A 170 -0.74 11.72 5.98
N LYS A 171 0.48 11.71 5.42
CA LYS A 171 1.53 10.78 5.83
C LYS A 171 1.95 11.09 7.26
N SER A 172 1.82 10.12 8.15
CA SER A 172 2.34 10.22 9.53
C SER A 172 3.86 10.06 9.59
N ASN A 173 4.45 9.35 8.62
CA ASN A 173 5.88 9.12 8.52
C ASN A 173 6.35 9.12 7.06
N THR A 174 7.19 10.07 6.67
CA THR A 174 7.69 10.22 5.29
C THR A 174 8.71 9.16 4.88
N ARG A 175 9.27 8.45 5.86
CA ARG A 175 10.37 7.48 5.69
C ARG A 175 9.90 6.03 5.63
N LYS A 176 8.59 5.81 5.72
CA LYS A 176 7.97 4.48 5.73
C LYS A 176 7.18 4.26 4.45
N LYS A 177 7.19 3.01 3.98
CA LYS A 177 6.28 2.52 2.96
C LYS A 177 4.94 2.14 3.56
N TYR A 178 3.91 2.38 2.79
CA TYR A 178 2.52 2.10 3.12
C TYR A 178 1.95 1.07 2.17
N VAL A 179 0.94 0.35 2.63
CA VAL A 179 0.11 -0.55 1.84
C VAL A 179 -1.33 -0.10 2.01
N LEU A 180 -1.96 0.25 0.90
CA LEU A 180 -3.37 0.59 0.82
C LEU A 180 -4.17 -0.61 0.30
N LYS A 181 -5.31 -0.87 0.91
CA LYS A 181 -6.38 -1.71 0.37
C LYS A 181 -7.68 -0.94 0.39
N MET A 182 -8.52 -1.16 -0.61
CA MET A 182 -9.82 -0.52 -0.72
C MET A 182 -10.89 -1.54 -1.07
N ARG A 183 -12.10 -1.36 -0.56
CA ARG A 183 -13.29 -2.13 -0.98
C ARG A 183 -14.47 -1.20 -1.14
N ALA A 184 -15.48 -1.67 -1.87
CA ALA A 184 -16.70 -0.92 -2.13
C ALA A 184 -17.93 -1.65 -1.59
N ALA A 185 -18.95 -0.87 -1.28
CA ALA A 185 -20.32 -1.31 -1.01
C ALA A 185 -21.28 -0.33 -1.68
N GLY A 186 -22.52 -0.76 -1.88
CA GLY A 186 -23.62 0.11 -2.28
C GLY A 186 -24.02 1.05 -1.14
N SER A 187 -24.31 2.29 -1.50
CA SER A 187 -24.94 3.29 -0.64
C SER A 187 -26.32 3.69 -1.16
N ALA A 188 -26.55 3.62 -2.48
CA ALA A 188 -27.81 3.97 -3.13
C ALA A 188 -27.97 3.23 -4.49
N CYS A 189 -28.98 3.61 -5.26
CA CYS A 189 -29.17 3.21 -6.68
C CYS A 189 -29.35 1.70 -6.92
N LEU A 190 -29.95 0.97 -5.97
CA LEU A 190 -30.10 -0.49 -6.07
C LEU A 190 -28.76 -1.20 -6.30
N VAL A 191 -27.73 -0.81 -5.55
CA VAL A 191 -26.43 -1.47 -5.49
C VAL A 191 -26.33 -2.24 -4.17
N ASN A 192 -25.68 -3.41 -4.16
CA ASN A 192 -25.60 -4.25 -2.96
C ASN A 192 -24.97 -3.52 -1.77
N PRO A 193 -25.67 -3.34 -0.62
CA PRO A 193 -25.10 -2.67 0.54
C PRO A 193 -24.03 -3.48 1.28
N ALA A 194 -23.87 -4.77 0.97
CA ALA A 194 -22.82 -5.60 1.53
C ALA A 194 -21.43 -5.19 1.01
N TRP A 195 -20.42 -5.31 1.88
CA TRP A 195 -19.04 -5.04 1.50
C TRP A 195 -18.52 -6.10 0.53
N GLY A 196 -17.99 -5.64 -0.61
CA GLY A 196 -17.26 -6.47 -1.55
C GLY A 196 -15.87 -6.89 -1.04
N GLU A 197 -15.13 -7.57 -1.91
CA GLU A 197 -13.76 -8.00 -1.63
C GLU A 197 -12.81 -6.81 -1.53
N TRP A 198 -11.72 -7.01 -0.79
CA TRP A 198 -10.61 -6.05 -0.77
C TRP A 198 -9.85 -6.07 -2.10
N SER A 199 -9.44 -4.88 -2.55
CA SER A 199 -8.55 -4.72 -3.69
C SER A 199 -7.20 -5.42 -3.47
N ALA A 200 -6.48 -5.63 -4.57
CA ALA A 200 -5.05 -5.87 -4.50
C ALA A 200 -4.36 -4.74 -3.70
N PRO A 201 -3.30 -5.07 -2.93
CA PRO A 201 -2.56 -4.07 -2.19
C PRO A 201 -1.86 -3.07 -3.12
N VAL A 202 -1.99 -1.78 -2.83
CA VAL A 202 -1.26 -0.70 -3.51
C VAL A 202 -0.18 -0.19 -2.57
N GLU A 203 1.08 -0.34 -2.98
CA GLU A 203 2.21 0.15 -2.19
C GLU A 203 2.57 1.59 -2.58
N PHE A 204 2.88 2.43 -1.60
CA PHE A 204 3.32 3.81 -1.84
C PHE A 204 4.22 4.34 -0.72
N GLY A 205 4.85 5.49 -0.97
CA GLY A 205 5.79 6.13 -0.05
C GLY A 205 7.24 5.68 -0.28
N ASN A 206 8.16 6.42 0.33
CA ASN A 206 9.59 6.17 0.22
C ASN A 206 10.06 5.38 1.43
N GLU A 207 10.89 4.38 1.18
CA GLU A 207 11.68 3.76 2.23
C GLU A 207 12.99 4.53 2.25
N GLU A 208 13.24 5.29 3.31
CA GLU A 208 14.62 5.70 3.58
C GLU A 208 15.38 4.43 3.95
N ILE A 209 15.88 3.72 2.94
CA ILE A 209 17.11 2.96 3.11
C ILE A 209 18.10 4.04 3.54
N ILE A 210 18.52 4.05 4.80
CA ILE A 210 19.68 4.82 5.24
C ILE A 210 20.76 4.43 4.24
N SER A 211 21.00 5.36 3.32
CA SER A 211 21.37 5.05 1.95
C SER A 211 22.52 4.06 1.97
N SER A 212 22.42 2.97 1.20
CA SER A 212 23.61 2.19 0.83
C SER A 212 24.74 3.15 0.44
N SER A 213 24.41 4.31 -0.15
CA SER A 213 25.37 5.38 -0.43
C SER A 213 26.05 6.01 0.80
N VAL A 214 25.39 6.16 1.96
CA VAL A 214 26.00 6.69 3.20
C VAL A 214 26.97 5.67 3.79
N TRP A 215 26.58 4.39 3.84
CA TRP A 215 27.48 3.32 4.29
C TRP A 215 28.64 3.09 3.32
N THR A 216 28.41 3.21 2.00
CA THR A 216 29.52 3.17 1.03
C THR A 216 30.42 4.41 1.14
N LEU A 217 29.87 5.60 1.38
CA LEU A 217 30.67 6.82 1.58
C LEU A 217 31.54 6.71 2.85
N LEU A 218 30.96 6.19 3.94
CA LEU A 218 31.71 5.90 5.16
C LEU A 218 32.81 4.86 4.91
N GLY A 219 32.49 3.79 4.18
CA GLY A 219 33.46 2.77 3.77
C GLY A 219 34.61 3.35 2.93
N VAL A 220 34.30 4.18 1.94
CA VAL A 220 35.30 4.87 1.10
C VAL A 220 36.18 5.80 1.95
N ALA A 221 35.58 6.57 2.86
CA ALA A 221 36.32 7.48 3.75
C ALA A 221 37.30 6.72 4.67
N VAL A 222 36.90 5.56 5.19
CA VAL A 222 37.77 4.72 6.02
C VAL A 222 38.92 4.15 5.19
N VAL A 223 38.64 3.65 3.99
CA VAL A 223 39.67 3.08 3.08
C VAL A 223 40.69 4.16 2.67
N THR A 224 40.24 5.37 2.31
CA THR A 224 41.16 6.46 1.96
C THR A 224 42.04 6.87 3.14
N LEU A 225 41.50 6.92 4.36
CA LEU A 225 42.27 7.22 5.56
C LEU A 225 43.34 6.16 5.83
N LEU A 226 42.98 4.88 5.71
CA LEU A 226 43.91 3.75 5.88
C LEU A 226 45.03 3.79 4.83
N MET A 227 44.71 4.07 3.57
CA MET A 227 45.70 4.19 2.50
C MET A 227 46.64 5.38 2.74
N ALA A 228 46.14 6.51 3.23
CA ALA A 228 46.97 7.67 3.59
C ALA A 228 47.93 7.33 4.75
N ILE A 229 47.45 6.64 5.77
CA ILE A 229 48.26 6.18 6.92
C ILE A 229 49.34 5.21 6.46
N ILE A 230 48.99 4.21 5.64
CA ILE A 230 49.93 3.24 5.07
C ILE A 230 51.01 3.98 4.25
N THR A 231 50.60 4.90 3.36
CA THR A 231 51.52 5.69 2.54
C THR A 231 52.45 6.54 3.41
N PHE A 232 51.96 7.15 4.49
CA PHE A 232 52.77 7.89 5.44
C PHE A 232 53.82 7.00 6.13
N PHE A 233 53.43 5.81 6.61
CA PHE A 233 54.36 4.85 7.21
C PHE A 233 55.39 4.32 6.21
N PHE A 234 54.99 4.04 4.97
CA PHE A 234 55.91 3.66 3.91
C PHE A 234 56.90 4.78 3.60
N CYS A 235 56.45 6.03 3.41
CA CYS A 235 57.33 7.19 3.19
C CYS A 235 58.32 7.44 4.34
N LYS A 236 57.89 7.22 5.59
CA LYS A 236 58.77 7.30 6.76
C LYS A 236 59.82 6.17 6.78
N ARG A 237 59.44 4.96 6.35
CA ARG A 237 60.31 3.77 6.35
C ARG A 237 61.29 3.72 5.19
N THR A 238 60.91 4.19 4.00
CA THR A 238 61.78 4.21 2.80
C THR A 238 62.60 5.49 2.67
N GLY A 239 62.38 6.49 3.54
CA GLY A 239 63.20 7.69 3.57
C GLY A 239 62.96 8.62 2.37
N CYS A 240 61.75 8.66 1.79
CA CYS A 240 61.39 9.60 0.71
C CYS A 240 61.70 11.07 1.05
N TRP A 241 61.81 11.42 2.33
CA TRP A 241 62.21 12.74 2.81
C TRP A 241 63.70 13.08 2.57
N LYS A 242 64.54 12.10 2.21
CA LYS A 242 65.94 12.36 1.80
C LYS A 242 66.09 12.80 0.34
N ALA A 243 65.02 12.74 -0.46
CA ALA A 243 65.07 13.09 -1.89
C ALA A 243 64.60 14.53 -2.18
N THR A 244 63.91 15.21 -1.26
CA THR A 244 63.34 16.55 -1.49
C THR A 244 64.05 17.69 -0.76
N PHE A 245 65.02 17.42 0.11
CA PHE A 245 65.88 18.46 0.71
C PHE A 245 67.34 17.96 0.77
N PRO A 246 68.23 18.40 -0.14
CA PRO A 246 69.66 18.15 0.03
C PRO A 246 70.16 18.89 1.27
N GLN A 247 70.92 18.19 2.13
CA GLN A 247 71.56 18.82 3.30
C GLN A 247 72.57 19.88 2.85
N ILE A 248 72.36 21.12 3.29
CA ILE A 248 73.32 22.22 3.11
C ILE A 248 74.54 21.96 4.02
N PRO A 249 75.78 21.98 3.51
CA PRO A 249 76.98 21.81 4.33
C PRO A 249 77.17 23.01 5.27
N GLY A 250 77.31 22.74 6.57
CA GLY A 250 77.53 23.77 7.59
C GLY A 250 78.91 24.45 7.49
N PRO A 251 79.03 25.76 7.81
CA PRO A 251 80.30 26.46 7.78
C PRO A 251 81.18 26.11 8.99
N LYS A 252 82.49 25.95 8.73
CA LYS A 252 83.52 25.74 9.75
C LYS A 252 83.72 27.01 10.59
N SER A 253 83.73 26.87 11.91
CA SER A 253 84.07 27.92 12.87
C SER A 253 85.59 28.14 12.91
N ALA A 254 86.04 29.36 12.64
CA ALA A 254 87.44 29.76 12.78
C ALA A 254 87.54 31.14 13.44
N PHE A 255 88.01 31.10 14.69
CA PHE A 255 88.78 32.09 15.44
C PHE A 255 88.15 33.44 15.83
N PHE A 256 87.97 33.58 17.15
CA PHE A 256 87.97 34.84 17.89
C PHE A 256 89.32 35.55 17.75
N THR A 257 89.27 36.83 17.39
CA THR A 257 90.24 37.83 17.85
C THR A 257 89.47 39.08 18.23
N VAL A 258 89.51 39.36 19.53
CA VAL A 258 89.06 40.59 20.18
C VAL A 258 90.13 41.66 19.96
N ALA A 259 89.75 42.83 19.46
CA ALA A 259 90.37 44.11 19.78
C ALA A 259 89.47 45.26 19.28
N ASP A 260 88.97 46.03 20.25
CA ASP A 260 88.65 47.46 20.25
C ASP A 260 88.30 48.17 18.93
N THR A 261 87.16 48.87 18.88
CA THR A 261 87.03 50.30 19.27
C THR A 261 85.62 50.79 18.87
N ASN A 262 84.90 51.45 19.78
CA ASN A 262 83.73 52.31 19.54
C ASN A 262 84.11 53.48 18.57
N PRO A 263 83.20 54.26 17.93
CA PRO A 263 81.86 54.65 18.40
C PRO A 263 80.76 54.85 17.30
N GLU A 264 79.56 55.23 17.77
CA GLU A 264 78.53 56.05 17.08
C GLU A 264 77.83 55.53 15.80
N LEU A 265 76.52 55.28 15.89
CA LEU A 265 75.48 56.26 15.53
C LEU A 265 74.12 55.55 15.33
N MET A 266 73.12 56.00 16.11
CA MET A 266 71.67 55.83 15.93
C MET A 266 71.08 54.42 15.94
N ASP A 267 70.61 54.02 17.13
CA ASP A 267 69.39 53.24 17.25
C ASP A 267 68.47 53.85 18.33
N GLY A 268 67.16 53.76 18.08
CA GLY A 268 66.15 53.76 19.12
C GLY A 268 65.39 55.06 19.39
N LYS A 269 64.18 55.16 18.83
CA LYS A 269 63.01 55.54 19.64
C LYS A 269 61.68 55.12 18.99
N ILE A 270 61.14 53.96 19.40
CA ILE A 270 59.74 53.84 19.86
C ILE A 270 59.72 52.84 21.02
N GLN A 271 59.60 53.35 22.24
CA GLN A 271 59.10 52.64 23.42
C GLN A 271 57.59 52.80 23.48
N SER A 272 56.92 51.82 24.11
CA SER A 272 55.70 51.92 24.94
C SER A 272 54.75 50.77 24.62
N MET A 273 54.13 50.04 25.55
CA MET A 273 54.26 49.86 27.00
C MET A 273 53.41 48.62 27.33
N THR A 274 53.78 47.96 28.39
CA THR A 274 53.05 46.99 29.21
C THR A 274 51.67 47.49 29.66
N SER A 275 50.74 46.57 29.95
CA SER A 275 49.72 46.60 31.04
C SER A 275 48.64 45.55 30.68
N GLU A 276 48.59 44.40 31.36
CA GLU A 276 47.93 44.05 32.64
C GLU A 276 46.59 43.32 32.42
N ASN A 277 46.39 42.35 33.29
CA ASN A 277 45.18 41.57 33.46
C ASN A 277 44.02 42.46 33.92
N GLU A 278 42.78 42.10 33.56
CA GLU A 278 41.68 42.13 34.53
C GLU A 278 40.47 41.29 34.06
N GLU A 279 39.72 40.84 35.05
CA GLU A 279 38.72 39.78 35.10
C GLU A 279 37.41 40.44 35.57
N ILE A 280 36.25 40.29 34.88
CA ILE A 280 34.95 40.77 35.43
C ILE A 280 33.74 39.89 34.99
N ILE A 281 33.20 39.18 35.99
CA ILE A 281 31.82 39.11 36.54
C ILE A 281 30.59 38.94 35.61
N LEU A 282 29.80 37.90 35.95
CA LEU A 282 28.41 37.62 35.51
C LEU A 282 27.39 38.47 36.27
N VAL A 283 26.41 39.04 35.56
CA VAL A 283 25.20 39.65 36.13
C VAL A 283 23.97 38.87 35.64
N ALA A 284 23.14 38.46 36.59
CA ALA A 284 21.79 37.96 36.38
C ALA A 284 20.79 39.09 36.60
N ASP A 285 19.75 39.16 35.77
CA ASP A 285 18.56 39.96 36.07
C ASP A 285 17.29 39.11 35.98
N THR A 286 16.55 39.15 37.08
CA THR A 286 15.18 38.72 37.28
C THR A 286 14.23 39.83 36.84
N VAL A 287 13.15 39.50 36.12
CA VAL A 287 12.03 40.39 35.87
C VAL A 287 10.83 39.91 36.69
N GLY A 288 10.26 40.82 37.47
CA GLY A 288 8.99 40.66 38.18
C GLY A 288 7.78 40.93 37.30
#